data_AF-A0A1A6H4D9-F1
#
_entry.id   AF-A0A1A6H4D9-F1
#
_cell.length_a   1.000
_cell.length_b   1.000
_cell.length_c   1.000
_cell.angle_alpha   90.00
_cell.angle_beta   90.00
_cell.angle_gamma   90.00
#
_symmetry.space_group_name_H-M   'P 1'
#
loop_
_entity.id
_entity.type
_entity.pdbx_description
1 polymer ?
#
loop_
_entity_poly.entity_id
_entity_poly.type
_entity_poly.pdbx_seq_one_letter_code
_entity_poly.pdbx_strand_id
1 'polypeptide(L)'
;TPERNTVCKRCPDGFFSNETSSKAPCRKHTNCSALGLLLIQRGNASHDNVCSGNREATQKCGIDVTLCEEAFFRFAVPTKFTPNWLSVLVDSLPGTKVNAESVERIKRRHSSQEQTFQLLKLWKHQNKDQEMVKKIIQDIDLCESSVQRHIGHANLTAEQLHVLMESLPGKKVGPEDIERTRKTCKPSEQLLKLLSLWRIKNGDQDTLKGLMYALKHVKPYHFPKTVTHSLRKTIRFLHSFTMYRLYQKLFLEMIGNRVQSVKISCL
;
A
#
# COMPACT_ATOMS: atom_id res chain seq x y z
N THR A 1 16.28 54.89 -21.12
CA THR A 1 15.38 54.22 -22.09
C THR A 1 15.04 52.83 -21.57
N PRO A 2 13.75 52.43 -21.49
CA PRO A 2 13.37 51.07 -21.09
C PRO A 2 13.37 50.16 -22.33
N GLU A 3 14.49 50.10 -23.05
CA GLU A 3 14.66 49.25 -24.24
C GLU A 3 15.79 48.24 -23.99
N ARG A 4 15.64 47.43 -22.95
CA ARG A 4 16.46 46.23 -22.80
C ARG A 4 15.57 45.02 -22.97
N ASN A 5 15.80 44.30 -24.07
CA ASN A 5 15.19 43.00 -24.30
C ASN A 5 15.43 42.09 -23.09
N THR A 6 14.39 41.36 -22.69
CA THR A 6 14.49 40.41 -21.59
C THR A 6 15.51 39.32 -21.93
N VAL A 7 16.51 39.14 -21.07
CA VAL A 7 17.53 38.09 -21.25
C VAL A 7 16.98 36.79 -20.69
N CYS A 8 16.64 35.87 -21.59
CA CYS A 8 16.13 34.54 -21.23
C CYS A 8 17.29 33.58 -20.90
N LYS A 9 17.09 32.72 -19.90
CA LYS A 9 17.98 31.60 -19.59
C LYS A 9 17.19 30.29 -19.64
N ARG A 10 17.85 29.21 -20.05
CA ARG A 10 17.27 27.87 -19.99
C ARG A 10 17.04 27.47 -18.54
N CYS A 11 15.91 26.83 -18.26
CA CYS A 11 15.63 26.33 -16.92
C CYS A 11 16.67 25.28 -16.50
N PRO A 12 17.18 25.34 -15.26
CA PRO A 12 18.13 24.36 -14.74
C PRO A 12 17.47 22.99 -14.59
N ASP A 13 18.30 21.95 -14.46
CA ASP A 13 17.82 20.58 -14.28
C ASP A 13 16.88 20.46 -13.07
N GLY A 14 15.75 19.78 -13.28
CA GLY A 14 14.69 19.66 -12.28
C GLY A 14 13.64 20.78 -12.32
N PHE A 15 13.72 21.70 -13.29
CA PHE A 15 12.75 22.77 -13.50
C PHE A 15 12.31 22.90 -14.97
N PHE A 16 11.12 23.45 -15.20
CA PHE A 16 10.53 23.69 -16.52
C PHE A 16 9.78 25.02 -16.60
N SER A 17 9.57 25.52 -17.82
CA SER A 17 8.61 26.59 -18.11
C SER A 17 7.84 26.25 -19.39
N ASN A 18 6.53 26.08 -19.30
CA ASN A 18 5.66 25.74 -20.42
C ASN A 18 4.96 26.96 -21.05
N GLU A 19 5.34 28.17 -20.63
CA GLU A 19 4.73 29.43 -21.07
C GLU A 19 5.79 30.36 -21.66
N THR A 20 5.40 31.13 -22.68
CA THR A 20 6.24 32.19 -23.24
C THR A 20 5.97 33.49 -22.47
N SER A 21 6.88 33.87 -21.58
CA SER A 21 6.71 35.04 -20.71
C SER A 21 8.05 35.74 -20.45
N SER A 22 8.03 37.05 -20.32
CA SER A 22 9.22 37.85 -19.98
C SER A 22 9.53 37.89 -18.48
N LYS A 23 8.67 37.30 -17.63
CA LYS A 23 8.81 37.35 -16.16
C LYS A 23 8.55 36.01 -15.46
N ALA A 24 8.01 35.00 -16.15
CA ALA A 24 7.65 33.75 -15.50
C ALA A 24 8.89 33.00 -14.98
N PRO A 25 8.91 32.57 -13.71
CA PRO A 25 10.01 31.77 -13.19
C PRO A 25 9.91 30.32 -13.66
N CYS A 26 11.05 29.63 -13.70
CA CYS A 26 11.06 28.18 -13.89
C CYS A 26 10.38 27.48 -12.71
N ARG A 27 9.46 26.58 -13.01
CA ARG A 27 8.69 25.79 -12.03
C ARG A 27 9.40 24.47 -11.79
N LYS A 28 9.42 24.02 -10.54
CA LYS A 28 10.03 22.73 -10.19
C LYS A 28 9.24 21.59 -10.81
N HIS A 29 9.94 20.54 -11.28
CA HIS A 29 9.27 19.35 -11.78
C HIS A 29 8.44 18.65 -10.71
N THR A 30 7.29 18.11 -11.10
CA THR A 30 6.42 17.30 -10.26
C THR A 30 7.16 16.03 -9.81
N ASN A 31 7.22 15.81 -8.50
CA ASN A 31 7.83 14.62 -7.94
C ASN A 31 6.79 13.49 -7.85
N CYS A 32 6.74 12.63 -8.88
CA CYS A 32 5.79 11.52 -8.93
C CYS A 32 5.91 10.58 -7.72
N SER A 33 7.14 10.29 -7.25
CA SER A 33 7.38 9.44 -6.09
C SER A 33 6.78 10.03 -4.80
N ALA A 34 6.88 11.35 -4.62
CA ALA A 34 6.26 12.03 -3.48
C ALA A 34 4.71 12.06 -3.54
N LEU A 35 4.14 11.79 -4.72
CA LEU A 35 2.72 11.63 -4.95
C LEU A 35 2.26 10.16 -4.89
N GLY A 36 3.18 9.21 -4.68
CA GLY A 36 2.89 7.77 -4.78
C GLY A 36 2.54 7.31 -6.20
N LEU A 37 2.94 8.07 -7.21
CA LEU A 37 2.71 7.83 -8.63
C LEU A 37 4.02 7.43 -9.32
N LEU A 38 3.93 6.71 -10.44
CA LEU A 38 5.09 6.38 -11.26
C LEU A 38 5.40 7.53 -12.23
N LEU A 39 6.69 7.86 -12.36
CA LEU A 39 7.18 8.76 -13.40
C LEU A 39 7.15 7.99 -14.74
N ILE A 40 6.28 8.42 -15.65
CA ILE A 40 6.15 7.80 -16.99
C ILE A 40 7.07 8.49 -17.99
N GLN A 41 7.14 9.82 -17.91
CA GLN A 41 8.00 10.62 -18.79
C GLN A 41 8.72 11.66 -17.96
N ARG A 42 10.05 11.68 -18.07
CA ARG A 42 10.88 12.72 -17.46
C ARG A 42 10.68 14.03 -18.19
N GLY A 43 10.37 15.08 -17.43
CA GLY A 43 10.26 16.44 -17.91
C GLY A 43 11.60 17.00 -18.38
N ASN A 44 11.54 18.13 -19.07
CA ASN A 44 12.69 18.87 -19.57
C ASN A 44 12.53 20.36 -19.24
N ALA A 45 13.31 21.24 -19.89
CA ALA A 45 13.24 22.68 -19.62
C ALA A 45 11.91 23.33 -20.05
N SER A 46 11.10 22.68 -20.91
CA SER A 46 9.83 23.21 -21.41
C SER A 46 8.59 22.46 -20.91
N HIS A 47 8.74 21.24 -20.39
CA HIS A 47 7.63 20.39 -19.94
C HIS A 47 7.91 19.73 -18.60
N ASP A 48 6.85 19.54 -17.82
CA ASP A 48 6.91 18.87 -16.52
C ASP A 48 7.09 17.35 -16.66
N ASN A 49 7.40 16.70 -15.53
CA ASN A 49 7.26 15.27 -15.36
C ASN A 49 5.80 14.83 -15.54
N VAL A 50 5.60 13.76 -16.31
CA VAL A 50 4.29 13.11 -16.44
C VAL A 50 4.20 11.95 -15.46
N CYS A 51 3.26 12.04 -14.53
CA CYS A 51 3.00 11.01 -13.52
C CYS A 51 1.76 10.20 -13.88
N SER A 52 1.78 8.89 -13.64
CA SER A 52 0.60 8.04 -13.76
C SER A 52 0.32 7.31 -12.45
N GLY A 53 -0.96 7.25 -12.09
CA GLY A 53 -1.46 6.37 -11.03
C GLY A 53 -1.59 4.92 -11.49
N ASN A 54 -1.48 4.68 -12.79
CA ASN A 54 -1.53 3.35 -13.36
C ASN A 54 -0.09 2.83 -13.52
N ARG A 55 0.19 1.67 -12.92
CA ARG A 55 1.48 0.96 -12.99
C ARG A 55 1.75 0.39 -14.38
N GLU A 56 1.77 1.23 -15.41
CA GLU A 56 2.07 0.81 -16.78
C GLU A 56 3.48 1.26 -17.15
N ALA A 57 4.48 0.52 -16.64
CA ALA A 57 5.76 0.24 -17.30
C ALA A 57 6.71 -0.60 -16.41
N THR A 58 6.19 -1.66 -15.78
CA THR A 58 6.91 -2.92 -15.63
C THR A 58 5.86 -4.01 -15.67
N GLN A 59 5.95 -4.95 -16.61
CA GLN A 59 5.10 -6.13 -16.73
C GLN A 59 5.25 -7.08 -15.51
N LYS A 60 4.86 -6.61 -14.32
CA LYS A 60 4.88 -7.39 -13.08
C LYS A 60 3.54 -7.22 -12.38
N CYS A 61 3.05 -8.32 -11.81
CA CYS A 61 1.90 -8.34 -10.91
C CYS A 61 2.17 -7.49 -9.67
N GLY A 62 1.98 -6.18 -9.77
CA GLY A 62 2.26 -5.30 -8.66
C GLY A 62 1.15 -5.39 -7.61
N ILE A 63 1.39 -6.08 -6.51
CA ILE A 63 0.58 -5.98 -5.28
C ILE A 63 1.00 -4.69 -4.56
N ASP A 64 0.04 -3.92 -4.06
CA ASP A 64 0.31 -2.61 -3.42
C ASP A 64 0.65 -2.77 -1.94
N VAL A 65 -0.21 -3.50 -1.23
CA VAL A 65 0.04 -3.95 0.13
C VAL A 65 -0.38 -5.41 0.23
N THR A 66 0.46 -6.27 0.78
CA THR A 66 0.23 -7.71 0.94
C THR A 66 -0.71 -8.01 2.12
N LEU A 67 -0.95 -9.28 2.47
CA LEU A 67 -1.88 -9.65 3.55
C LEU A 67 -1.23 -9.55 4.95
N CYS A 68 0.01 -9.99 5.08
CA CYS A 68 0.84 -9.84 6.28
C CYS A 68 1.22 -8.38 6.53
N GLU A 69 1.49 -7.58 5.49
CA GLU A 69 1.67 -6.13 5.67
C GLU A 69 0.40 -5.50 6.23
N GLU A 70 -0.77 -5.83 5.68
CA GLU A 70 -2.04 -5.32 6.21
C GLU A 70 -2.30 -5.77 7.64
N ALA A 71 -2.13 -7.06 7.90
CA ALA A 71 -2.31 -7.61 9.22
C ALA A 71 -1.38 -6.92 10.22
N PHE A 72 -0.12 -6.72 9.87
CA PHE A 72 0.82 -6.00 10.70
C PHE A 72 0.42 -4.53 10.91
N PHE A 73 0.17 -3.77 9.83
CA PHE A 73 -0.15 -2.35 9.90
C PHE A 73 -1.46 -2.05 10.64
N ARG A 74 -2.41 -3.00 10.65
CA ARG A 74 -3.71 -2.83 11.31
C ARG A 74 -3.80 -3.44 12.70
N PHE A 75 -3.15 -4.57 12.96
CA PHE A 75 -3.28 -5.28 14.24
C PHE A 75 -2.14 -4.99 15.22
N ALA A 76 -0.92 -4.72 14.74
CA ALA A 76 0.22 -4.52 15.62
C ALA A 76 0.28 -3.10 16.17
N VAL A 77 -0.24 -2.14 15.40
CA VAL A 77 -0.09 -0.72 15.70
C VAL A 77 -1.33 -0.21 16.42
N PRO A 78 -1.22 0.18 17.70
CA PRO A 78 -2.37 0.60 18.48
C PRO A 78 -3.05 1.81 17.84
N THR A 79 -4.36 1.73 17.59
CA THR A 79 -5.06 2.76 16.81
C THR A 79 -5.54 3.96 17.63
N LYS A 80 -5.55 3.89 18.98
CA LYS A 80 -6.26 4.88 19.83
C LYS A 80 -5.69 5.08 21.25
N PHE A 81 -4.37 5.14 21.45
CA PHE A 81 -3.82 5.29 22.81
C PHE A 81 -3.46 6.71 23.23
N THR A 82 -3.24 7.64 22.29
CA THR A 82 -2.84 9.02 22.63
C THR A 82 -3.41 10.07 21.67
N PRO A 83 -3.78 11.26 22.17
CA PRO A 83 -3.87 12.46 21.33
C PRO A 83 -2.56 12.63 20.55
N ASN A 84 -2.64 12.99 19.27
CA ASN A 84 -1.47 13.13 18.38
C ASN A 84 -0.67 11.84 18.09
N TRP A 85 -1.30 10.66 18.22
CA TRP A 85 -0.69 9.36 17.91
C TRP A 85 0.17 9.34 16.63
N LEU A 86 -0.33 9.91 15.52
CA LEU A 86 0.44 9.94 14.26
C LEU A 86 1.78 10.68 14.38
N SER A 87 1.84 11.77 15.15
CA SER A 87 3.10 12.50 15.36
C SER A 87 4.07 11.65 16.16
N VAL A 88 3.60 11.03 17.24
CA VAL A 88 4.40 10.12 18.07
C VAL A 88 4.94 8.97 17.25
N LEU A 89 4.10 8.39 16.37
CA LEU A 89 4.50 7.33 15.48
C LEU A 89 5.57 7.80 14.50
N VAL A 90 5.37 8.93 13.79
CA VAL A 90 6.38 9.50 12.88
C VAL A 90 7.74 9.70 13.56
N ASP A 91 7.75 10.18 14.80
CA ASP A 91 8.97 10.41 15.56
C ASP A 91 9.65 9.13 16.06
N SER A 92 8.88 8.05 16.21
CA SER A 92 9.36 6.77 16.70
C SER A 92 9.82 5.83 15.58
N LEU A 93 9.35 6.05 14.35
CA LEU A 93 9.69 5.21 13.20
C LEU A 93 11.19 5.28 12.86
N PRO A 94 11.84 4.14 12.53
CA PRO A 94 13.25 4.12 12.22
C PRO A 94 13.50 4.65 10.80
N GLY A 95 14.72 5.12 10.56
CA GLY A 95 15.14 5.61 9.26
C GLY A 95 14.79 7.06 8.97
N THR A 96 14.58 7.38 7.70
CA THR A 96 14.22 8.71 7.27
C THR A 96 12.77 9.01 7.64
N LYS A 97 12.58 10.08 8.41
CA LYS A 97 11.27 10.54 8.84
C LYS A 97 10.37 10.89 7.65
N VAL A 98 9.08 10.61 7.80
CA VAL A 98 8.05 11.08 6.86
C VAL A 98 7.88 12.59 7.05
N ASN A 99 7.91 13.35 5.95
CA ASN A 99 7.81 14.81 6.03
C ASN A 99 6.41 15.28 6.49
N ALA A 100 6.36 16.45 7.12
CA ALA A 100 5.13 17.01 7.67
C ALA A 100 4.03 17.23 6.61
N GLU A 101 4.40 17.62 5.39
CA GLU A 101 3.45 17.82 4.29
C GLU A 101 2.70 16.51 3.94
N SER A 102 3.42 15.38 3.92
CA SER A 102 2.84 14.07 3.64
C SER A 102 1.94 13.60 4.77
N VAL A 103 2.32 13.88 6.03
CA VAL A 103 1.48 13.58 7.21
C VAL A 103 0.17 14.38 7.15
N GLU A 104 0.23 15.68 6.85
CA GLU A 104 -0.97 16.51 6.69
C GLU A 104 -1.84 16.07 5.52
N ARG A 105 -1.21 15.64 4.41
CA ARG A 105 -1.94 15.05 3.28
C ARG A 105 -2.68 13.77 3.67
N ILE A 106 -2.05 12.90 4.48
CA ILE A 106 -2.68 11.69 4.99
C ILE A 106 -3.89 12.02 5.87
N LYS A 107 -3.74 12.97 6.80
CA LYS A 107 -4.85 13.43 7.66
C LYS A 107 -6.04 13.97 6.86
N ARG A 108 -5.78 14.71 5.77
CA ARG A 108 -6.83 15.30 4.92
C ARG A 108 -7.56 14.28 4.06
N ARG A 109 -6.89 13.22 3.60
CA ARG A 109 -7.42 12.29 2.59
C ARG A 109 -8.01 11.01 3.17
N HIS A 110 -7.68 10.66 4.41
CA HIS A 110 -8.02 9.37 5.00
C HIS A 110 -8.72 9.53 6.35
N SER A 111 -9.61 8.58 6.67
CA SER A 111 -10.26 8.46 7.98
C SER A 111 -9.22 8.25 9.08
N SER A 112 -9.58 8.56 10.32
CA SER A 112 -8.66 8.38 11.46
C SER A 112 -8.23 6.92 11.64
N GLN A 113 -9.08 5.96 11.27
CA GLN A 113 -8.78 4.53 11.27
C GLN A 113 -7.75 4.13 10.21
N GLU A 114 -7.75 4.78 9.03
CA GLU A 114 -6.86 4.46 7.91
C GLU A 114 -5.54 5.25 7.93
N GLN A 115 -5.48 6.38 8.65
CA GLN A 115 -4.30 7.26 8.67
C GLN A 115 -3.01 6.53 9.11
N THR A 116 -3.08 5.70 10.15
CA THR A 116 -1.93 4.91 10.63
C THR A 116 -1.45 3.95 9.56
N PHE A 117 -2.37 3.24 8.89
CA PHE A 117 -2.06 2.31 7.83
C PHE A 117 -1.34 3.01 6.66
N GLN A 118 -1.86 4.15 6.22
CA GLN A 118 -1.27 4.91 5.11
C GLN A 118 0.09 5.49 5.45
N LEU A 119 0.29 5.92 6.71
CA LEU A 119 1.57 6.38 7.20
C LEU A 119 2.63 5.27 7.16
N LEU A 120 2.30 4.08 7.69
CA LEU A 120 3.22 2.93 7.70
C LEU A 120 3.55 2.45 6.29
N LYS A 121 2.55 2.44 5.39
CA LYS A 121 2.74 2.15 3.98
C LYS A 121 3.75 3.12 3.34
N LEU A 122 3.57 4.42 3.54
CA LEU A 122 4.47 5.45 3.01
C LEU A 122 5.88 5.32 3.61
N TRP A 123 5.97 5.16 4.94
CA TRP A 123 7.22 4.97 5.64
C TRP A 123 8.00 3.76 5.13
N LYS A 124 7.35 2.59 5.00
CA LYS A 124 7.96 1.37 4.48
C LYS A 124 8.53 1.60 3.08
N HIS A 125 7.76 2.24 2.20
CA HIS A 125 8.21 2.52 0.84
C HIS A 125 9.43 3.44 0.81
N GLN A 126 9.42 4.51 1.62
CA GLN A 126 10.51 5.48 1.70
C GLN A 126 11.80 4.87 2.25
N ASN A 127 11.69 3.90 3.16
CA ASN A 127 12.83 3.34 3.88
C ASN A 127 13.21 1.91 3.47
N LYS A 128 12.62 1.37 2.40
CA LYS A 128 12.80 -0.03 1.96
C LYS A 128 14.27 -0.46 1.76
N ASP A 129 15.13 0.49 1.38
CA ASP A 129 16.54 0.23 1.07
C ASP A 129 17.46 0.39 2.29
N GLN A 130 16.93 0.80 3.46
CA GLN A 130 17.71 0.95 4.69
C GLN A 130 17.84 -0.37 5.45
N GLU A 131 19.05 -0.70 5.90
CA GLU A 131 19.37 -2.00 6.53
C GLU A 131 18.46 -2.36 7.73
N MET A 132 18.19 -1.41 8.63
CA MET A 132 17.31 -1.68 9.78
C MET A 132 15.87 -1.99 9.36
N VAL A 133 15.38 -1.41 8.27
CA VAL A 133 14.04 -1.63 7.75
C VAL A 133 13.98 -2.90 6.89
N LYS A 134 15.07 -3.25 6.20
CA LYS A 134 15.18 -4.53 5.47
C LYS A 134 14.91 -5.72 6.37
N LYS A 135 15.38 -5.73 7.62
CA LYS A 135 15.10 -6.81 8.57
C LYS A 135 13.60 -6.94 8.87
N ILE A 136 12.91 -5.82 9.14
CA ILE A 136 11.45 -5.78 9.34
C ILE A 136 10.73 -6.30 8.10
N ILE A 137 11.17 -5.89 6.91
CA ILE A 137 10.59 -6.33 5.63
C ILE A 137 10.80 -7.82 5.41
N GLN A 138 11.99 -8.36 5.70
CA GLN A 138 12.29 -9.79 5.58
C GLN A 138 11.39 -10.64 6.48
N ASP A 139 11.16 -10.24 7.73
CA ASP A 139 10.26 -10.94 8.64
C ASP A 139 8.81 -10.94 8.14
N ILE A 140 8.36 -9.84 7.49
CA ILE A 140 7.06 -9.78 6.81
C ILE A 140 7.03 -10.70 5.58
N ASP A 141 8.11 -10.73 4.79
CA ASP A 141 8.20 -11.58 3.58
C ASP A 141 8.18 -13.08 3.91
N LEU A 142 8.70 -13.48 5.08
CA LEU A 142 8.58 -14.85 5.60
C LEU A 142 7.12 -15.21 5.92
N CYS A 143 6.35 -14.28 6.48
CA CYS A 143 4.90 -14.44 6.64
C CYS A 143 4.21 -14.57 5.28
N GLU A 144 4.55 -13.71 4.30
CA GLU A 144 3.96 -13.75 2.97
C GLU A 144 4.26 -15.06 2.24
N SER A 145 5.47 -15.58 2.38
CA SER A 145 5.85 -16.88 1.84
C SER A 145 4.97 -18.00 2.40
N SER A 146 4.55 -17.89 3.66
CA SER A 146 3.64 -18.85 4.30
C SER A 146 2.20 -18.70 3.79
N VAL A 147 1.73 -17.47 3.61
CA VAL A 147 0.44 -17.17 2.95
C VAL A 147 0.42 -17.76 1.54
N GLN A 148 1.46 -17.51 0.75
CA GLN A 148 1.60 -18.00 -0.62
C GLN A 148 1.59 -19.53 -0.67
N ARG A 149 2.16 -20.24 0.31
CA ARG A 149 2.04 -21.70 0.39
C ARG A 149 0.61 -22.18 0.64
N HIS A 150 -0.18 -21.43 1.40
CA HIS A 150 -1.58 -21.78 1.66
C HIS A 150 -2.49 -21.56 0.46
N ILE A 151 -2.35 -20.46 -0.28
CA ILE A 151 -3.30 -20.09 -1.35
C ILE A 151 -2.71 -20.06 -2.76
N GLY A 152 -1.38 -20.09 -2.92
CA GLY A 152 -0.71 -20.00 -4.22
C GLY A 152 -0.94 -21.20 -5.13
N HIS A 153 -1.42 -22.33 -4.57
CA HIS A 153 -1.82 -23.53 -5.33
C HIS A 153 -3.28 -23.48 -5.81
N ALA A 154 -4.05 -22.45 -5.43
CA ALA A 154 -5.43 -22.28 -5.85
C ALA A 154 -5.49 -21.76 -7.30
N ASN A 155 -5.48 -22.69 -8.26
CA ASN A 155 -5.72 -22.35 -9.67
C ASN A 155 -7.21 -22.08 -9.90
N LEU A 156 -7.60 -20.83 -9.63
CA LEU A 156 -8.98 -20.36 -9.84
C LEU A 156 -9.22 -19.98 -11.30
N THR A 157 -10.39 -20.34 -11.82
CA THR A 157 -10.86 -19.85 -13.12
C THR A 157 -11.31 -18.39 -13.03
N ALA A 158 -11.46 -17.71 -14.16
CA ALA A 158 -12.01 -16.34 -14.19
C ALA A 158 -13.38 -16.25 -13.50
N GLU A 159 -14.26 -17.21 -13.77
CA GLU A 159 -15.59 -17.25 -13.17
C GLU A 159 -15.51 -17.41 -11.64
N GLN A 160 -14.63 -18.29 -11.16
CA GLN A 160 -14.45 -18.46 -9.71
C GLN A 160 -13.85 -17.22 -9.05
N LEU A 161 -12.90 -16.54 -9.70
CA LEU A 161 -12.39 -15.25 -9.22
C LEU A 161 -13.52 -14.22 -9.16
N HIS A 162 -14.35 -14.13 -10.20
CA HIS A 162 -15.50 -13.23 -10.25
C HIS A 162 -16.49 -13.51 -9.12
N VAL A 163 -16.95 -14.75 -8.96
CA VAL A 163 -17.86 -15.16 -7.87
C VAL A 163 -17.29 -14.80 -6.49
N LEU A 164 -15.99 -15.03 -6.27
CA LEU A 164 -15.35 -14.71 -5.00
C LEU A 164 -15.29 -13.18 -4.77
N MET A 165 -14.91 -12.41 -5.79
CA MET A 165 -14.81 -10.95 -5.70
C MET A 165 -16.18 -10.28 -5.53
N GLU A 166 -17.22 -10.81 -6.19
CA GLU A 166 -18.60 -10.37 -6.03
C GLU A 166 -19.16 -10.71 -4.63
N SER A 167 -18.66 -11.76 -4.00
CA SER A 167 -19.08 -12.15 -2.65
C SER A 167 -18.46 -11.31 -1.53
N LEU A 168 -17.43 -10.50 -1.82
CA LEU A 168 -16.82 -9.60 -0.82
C LEU A 168 -17.74 -8.41 -0.50
N PRO A 169 -17.73 -7.86 0.73
CA PRO A 169 -18.56 -6.71 1.07
C PRO A 169 -18.05 -5.42 0.41
N GLY A 170 -18.88 -4.36 0.43
CA GLY A 170 -18.49 -3.03 -0.07
C GLY A 170 -18.39 -2.91 -1.59
N LYS A 171 -17.51 -2.03 -2.06
CA LYS A 171 -17.28 -1.74 -3.48
C LYS A 171 -16.57 -2.92 -4.15
N LYS A 172 -17.13 -3.39 -5.26
CA LYS A 172 -16.66 -4.58 -5.98
C LYS A 172 -15.44 -4.30 -6.86
N VAL A 173 -14.66 -5.34 -7.09
CA VAL A 173 -13.61 -5.35 -8.12
C VAL A 173 -14.27 -5.86 -9.40
N GLY A 174 -14.34 -4.99 -10.41
CA GLY A 174 -15.11 -5.26 -11.62
C GLY A 174 -14.45 -6.30 -12.52
N PRO A 175 -15.19 -6.82 -13.52
CA PRO A 175 -14.69 -7.84 -14.45
C PRO A 175 -13.46 -7.37 -15.25
N GLU A 176 -13.36 -6.08 -15.58
CA GLU A 176 -12.20 -5.50 -16.26
C GLU A 176 -10.90 -5.60 -15.43
N ASP A 177 -11.00 -5.35 -14.12
CA ASP A 177 -9.89 -5.45 -13.17
C ASP A 177 -9.45 -6.92 -13.01
N ILE A 178 -10.40 -7.86 -13.07
CA ILE A 178 -10.15 -9.31 -13.02
C ILE A 178 -9.40 -9.75 -14.28
N GLU A 179 -9.87 -9.37 -15.46
CA GLU A 179 -9.24 -9.76 -16.71
C GLU A 179 -7.84 -9.14 -16.85
N ARG A 180 -7.68 -7.87 -16.46
CA ARG A 180 -6.36 -7.23 -16.38
C ARG A 180 -5.43 -7.98 -15.43
N THR A 181 -5.92 -8.41 -14.27
CA THR A 181 -5.14 -9.17 -13.29
C THR A 181 -4.71 -10.52 -13.87
N ARG A 182 -5.58 -11.23 -14.58
CA ARG A 182 -5.23 -12.51 -15.21
C ARG A 182 -4.15 -12.37 -16.28
N LYS A 183 -4.17 -11.28 -17.04
CA LYS A 183 -3.15 -10.98 -18.07
C LYS A 183 -1.80 -10.57 -17.48
N THR A 184 -1.80 -9.93 -16.31
CA THR A 184 -0.59 -9.32 -15.73
C THR A 184 0.04 -10.14 -14.59
N CYS A 185 -0.71 -11.09 -14.02
CA CYS A 185 -0.31 -11.87 -12.86
C CYS A 185 -0.26 -13.37 -13.11
N LYS A 186 0.71 -14.03 -12.47
CA LYS A 186 0.77 -15.49 -12.41
C LYS A 186 -0.48 -16.02 -11.68
N PRO A 187 -0.98 -17.22 -12.00
CA PRO A 187 -2.16 -17.80 -11.34
C PRO A 187 -2.09 -17.76 -9.81
N SER A 188 -0.89 -18.01 -9.26
CA SER A 188 -0.64 -18.01 -7.82
C SER A 188 -0.74 -16.62 -7.16
N GLU A 189 -0.69 -15.53 -7.92
CA GLU A 189 -0.72 -14.14 -7.42
C GLU A 189 -2.07 -13.45 -7.68
N GLN A 190 -2.89 -13.99 -8.59
CA GLN A 190 -4.13 -13.33 -9.06
C GLN A 190 -5.09 -13.00 -7.90
N LEU A 191 -5.34 -13.94 -7.00
CA LEU A 191 -6.24 -13.70 -5.88
C LEU A 191 -5.70 -12.61 -4.94
N LEU A 192 -4.42 -12.67 -4.58
CA LEU A 192 -3.78 -11.66 -3.73
C LEU A 192 -3.83 -10.26 -4.37
N LYS A 193 -3.62 -10.19 -5.68
CA LYS A 193 -3.75 -8.94 -6.43
C LYS A 193 -5.18 -8.39 -6.39
N LEU A 194 -6.19 -9.24 -6.57
CA LEU A 194 -7.59 -8.80 -6.51
C LEU A 194 -8.01 -8.35 -5.10
N LEU A 195 -7.53 -9.02 -4.06
CA LEU A 195 -7.74 -8.59 -2.67
C LEU A 195 -7.08 -7.23 -2.39
N SER A 196 -5.87 -7.01 -2.92
CA SER A 196 -5.22 -5.70 -2.86
C SER A 196 -6.02 -4.61 -3.58
N LEU A 197 -6.60 -4.90 -4.76
CA LEU A 197 -7.49 -3.96 -5.46
C LEU A 197 -8.78 -3.68 -4.67
N TRP A 198 -9.40 -4.72 -4.10
CA TRP A 198 -10.59 -4.56 -3.27
C TRP A 198 -10.32 -3.66 -2.07
N ARG A 199 -9.17 -3.81 -1.41
CA ARG A 199 -8.76 -2.98 -0.29
C ARG A 199 -8.62 -1.51 -0.69
N ILE A 200 -7.99 -1.23 -1.83
CA ILE A 200 -7.87 0.15 -2.36
C ILE A 200 -9.26 0.79 -2.54
N LYS A 201 -10.26 0.03 -2.99
CA LYS A 201 -11.63 0.52 -3.17
C LYS A 201 -12.40 0.68 -1.86
N ASN A 202 -12.02 -0.02 -0.80
CA ASN A 202 -12.80 -0.15 0.44
C ASN A 202 -12.13 0.44 1.69
N GLY A 203 -10.92 1.01 1.59
CA GLY A 203 -10.25 1.74 2.67
C GLY A 203 -10.22 0.94 3.96
N ASP A 204 -10.90 1.43 5.00
CA ASP A 204 -10.98 0.91 6.37
C ASP A 204 -11.43 -0.55 6.52
N GLN A 205 -11.95 -1.19 5.47
CA GLN A 205 -12.41 -2.57 5.58
C GLN A 205 -11.24 -3.57 5.66
N ASP A 206 -11.28 -4.41 6.69
CA ASP A 206 -10.36 -5.51 6.94
C ASP A 206 -10.53 -6.63 5.90
N THR A 207 -9.46 -6.94 5.15
CA THR A 207 -9.49 -7.94 4.09
C THR A 207 -9.79 -9.35 4.62
N LEU A 208 -9.34 -9.69 5.84
CA LEU A 208 -9.61 -11.00 6.45
C LEU A 208 -11.08 -11.12 6.86
N LYS A 209 -11.67 -10.06 7.43
CA LYS A 209 -13.12 -10.01 7.71
C LYS A 209 -13.93 -10.05 6.42
N GLY A 210 -13.50 -9.34 5.38
CA GLY A 210 -14.10 -9.37 4.06
C GLY A 210 -14.08 -10.78 3.46
N LEU A 211 -12.93 -11.46 3.48
CA LEU A 211 -12.80 -12.85 3.05
C LEU A 211 -13.67 -13.80 3.88
N MET A 212 -13.71 -13.66 5.21
CA MET A 212 -14.61 -14.46 6.05
C MET A 212 -16.08 -14.28 5.66
N TYR A 213 -16.49 -13.04 5.35
CA TYR A 213 -17.82 -12.75 4.84
C TYR A 213 -18.07 -13.43 3.50
N ALA A 214 -17.17 -13.26 2.51
CA ALA A 214 -17.30 -13.89 1.20
C ALA A 214 -17.39 -15.43 1.31
N LEU A 215 -16.56 -16.06 2.12
CA LEU A 215 -16.56 -17.53 2.31
C LEU A 215 -17.84 -18.08 2.95
N LYS A 216 -18.68 -17.23 3.57
CA LYS A 216 -20.03 -17.60 4.02
C LYS A 216 -21.04 -17.55 2.88
N HIS A 217 -20.83 -16.64 1.91
CA HIS A 217 -21.78 -16.34 0.82
C HIS A 217 -21.45 -17.01 -0.52
N VAL A 218 -20.25 -17.55 -0.72
CA VAL A 218 -19.88 -18.33 -1.92
C VAL A 218 -20.44 -19.76 -1.94
N LYS A 219 -20.99 -20.24 -0.80
CA LYS A 219 -21.49 -21.62 -0.66
C LYS A 219 -22.55 -22.03 -1.71
N PRO A 220 -23.52 -21.18 -2.08
CA PRO A 220 -24.53 -21.53 -3.09
C PRO A 220 -23.96 -21.75 -4.50
N TYR A 221 -22.77 -21.25 -4.80
CA TYR A 221 -22.19 -21.22 -6.14
C TYR A 221 -21.27 -22.41 -6.46
N HIS A 222 -21.37 -23.52 -5.73
CA HIS A 222 -20.52 -24.70 -5.90
C HIS A 222 -19.01 -24.39 -5.89
N PHE A 223 -18.61 -23.39 -5.10
CA PHE A 223 -17.23 -22.91 -5.06
C PHE A 223 -16.27 -24.02 -4.56
N PRO A 224 -15.04 -24.14 -5.12
CA PRO A 224 -14.13 -25.22 -4.78
C PRO A 224 -13.86 -25.34 -3.28
N LYS A 225 -14.15 -26.52 -2.71
CA LYS A 225 -13.96 -26.80 -1.27
C LYS A 225 -12.50 -26.69 -0.85
N THR A 226 -11.57 -27.12 -1.72
CA THR A 226 -10.12 -27.03 -1.50
C THR A 226 -9.66 -25.58 -1.36
N VAL A 227 -10.15 -24.68 -2.22
CA VAL A 227 -9.84 -23.25 -2.15
C VAL A 227 -10.48 -22.61 -0.92
N THR A 228 -11.74 -22.94 -0.63
CA THR A 228 -12.43 -22.49 0.60
C THR A 228 -11.63 -22.88 1.84
N HIS A 229 -11.15 -24.12 1.91
CA HIS A 229 -10.34 -24.61 3.02
C HIS A 229 -9.01 -23.86 3.13
N SER A 230 -8.33 -23.65 2.00
CA SER A 230 -7.06 -22.93 1.90
C SER A 230 -7.18 -21.46 2.36
N LEU A 231 -8.27 -20.78 1.96
CA LEU A 231 -8.56 -19.42 2.40
C LEU A 231 -8.87 -19.36 3.90
N ARG A 232 -9.67 -20.29 4.44
CA ARG A 232 -9.90 -20.40 5.89
C ARG A 232 -8.63 -20.71 6.66
N LYS A 233 -7.73 -21.51 6.10
CA LYS A 233 -6.42 -21.81 6.70
C LYS A 233 -5.56 -20.54 6.78
N THR A 234 -5.56 -19.73 5.71
CA THR A 234 -4.84 -18.45 5.66
C THR A 234 -5.37 -17.45 6.68
N ILE A 235 -6.68 -17.30 6.79
CA ILE A 235 -7.30 -16.44 7.80
C ILE A 235 -6.90 -16.90 9.22
N ARG A 236 -7.00 -18.20 9.51
CA ARG A 236 -6.58 -18.77 10.81
C ARG A 236 -5.10 -18.58 11.08
N PHE A 237 -4.25 -18.70 10.06
CA PHE A 237 -2.81 -18.48 10.16
C PHE A 237 -2.52 -17.03 10.55
N LEU A 238 -3.10 -16.05 9.84
CA LEU A 238 -2.87 -14.63 10.08
C LEU A 238 -3.41 -14.15 11.44
N HIS A 239 -4.43 -14.81 11.98
CA HIS A 239 -4.95 -14.59 13.34
C HIS A 239 -4.33 -15.53 14.40
N SER A 240 -3.34 -16.35 14.03
CA SER A 240 -2.74 -17.28 14.99
C SER A 240 -1.89 -16.56 16.03
N PHE A 241 -1.72 -17.19 17.19
CA PHE A 241 -0.84 -16.69 18.24
C PHE A 241 0.62 -16.52 17.77
N THR A 242 1.09 -17.36 16.85
CA THR A 242 2.42 -17.22 16.23
C THR A 242 2.54 -15.92 15.45
N MET A 243 1.52 -15.57 14.65
CA MET A 243 1.51 -14.31 13.91
C MET A 243 1.37 -13.12 14.84
N TYR A 244 0.56 -13.22 15.89
CA TYR A 244 0.49 -12.19 16.92
C TYR A 244 1.85 -11.90 17.56
N ARG A 245 2.61 -12.94 17.94
CA ARG A 245 3.97 -12.79 18.46
C ARG A 245 4.92 -12.15 17.44
N LEU A 246 4.81 -12.52 16.16
CA LEU A 246 5.58 -11.88 15.09
C LEU A 246 5.25 -10.39 15.00
N TYR A 247 3.97 -10.02 14.98
CA TYR A 247 3.53 -8.63 14.91
C TYR A 247 4.00 -7.81 16.11
N GLN A 248 3.94 -8.37 17.32
CA GLN A 248 4.49 -7.72 18.52
C GLN A 248 6.00 -7.50 18.41
N LYS A 249 6.75 -8.53 17.99
CA LYS A 249 8.20 -8.43 17.76
C LYS A 249 8.51 -7.33 16.75
N LEU A 250 7.83 -7.33 15.59
CA LEU A 250 8.01 -6.33 14.54
C LEU A 250 7.67 -4.92 15.03
N PHE A 251 6.62 -4.76 15.82
CA PHE A 251 6.26 -3.46 16.40
C PHE A 251 7.33 -2.94 17.35
N LEU A 252 7.86 -3.80 18.22
CA LEU A 252 8.96 -3.45 19.13
C LEU A 252 10.27 -3.14 18.38
N GLU A 253 10.60 -3.91 17.34
CA GLU A 253 11.75 -3.62 16.48
C GLU A 253 11.58 -2.30 15.73
N MET A 254 10.34 -1.96 15.33
CA MET A 254 10.03 -0.72 14.64
C MET A 254 10.16 0.51 15.53
N ILE A 255 9.55 0.52 16.72
CA ILE A 255 9.55 1.72 17.59
C ILE A 255 10.71 1.74 18.61
N GLY A 256 11.42 0.61 18.76
CA GLY A 256 12.44 0.40 19.79
C GLY A 256 11.91 0.58 21.21
N ASN A 257 12.81 0.90 22.15
CA ASN A 257 12.44 1.24 23.53
C ASN A 257 11.92 2.69 23.69
N ARG A 258 11.68 3.42 22.60
CA ARG A 258 11.33 4.85 22.65
C ARG A 258 9.89 5.10 23.12
N VAL A 259 9.06 4.07 23.12
CA VAL A 259 7.68 4.10 23.65
C VAL A 259 7.62 3.25 24.91
N GLN A 260 8.26 3.71 25.99
CA GLN A 260 8.44 2.97 27.24
C GLN A 260 7.16 2.76 28.07
N SER A 261 5.97 3.09 27.58
CA SER A 261 4.76 3.08 28.40
C SER A 261 3.43 2.89 27.64
N VAL A 262 3.40 2.12 26.55
CA VAL A 262 2.11 1.68 26.01
C VAL A 262 1.86 0.27 26.53
N LYS A 263 1.02 0.16 27.58
CA LYS A 263 0.41 -1.10 27.98
C LYS A 263 -0.29 -1.68 26.76
N ILE A 264 0.33 -2.69 26.14
CA ILE A 264 -0.30 -3.50 25.09
C ILE A 264 -1.46 -4.22 25.78
N SER A 265 -2.67 -3.68 25.67
CA SER A 265 -3.86 -4.37 26.13
C SER A 265 -4.08 -5.55 25.21
N CYS A 266 -3.94 -6.76 25.75
CA CYS A 266 -4.35 -8.00 25.10
C CYS A 266 -5.83 -7.88 24.68
N LEU A 267 -6.12 -8.26 23.43
CA LEU A 267 -7.45 -8.61 22.94
C LEU A 267 -7.50 -10.13 22.75
#